data_AF-A0A2U1B2A0-F1
#
_entry.id   AF-A0A2U1B2A0-F1
#
_cell.length_a   1.000
_cell.length_b   1.000
_cell.length_c   1.000
_cell.angle_alpha   90.00
_cell.angle_beta   90.00
_cell.angle_gamma   90.00
#
_symmetry.space_group_name_H-M   'P 1'
#
loop_
_entity.id
_entity.type
_entity.pdbx_description
1 polymer ?
#
loop_
_entity_poly.entity_id
_entity_poly.type
_entity_poly.pdbx_seq_one_letter_code
_entity_poly.pdbx_strand_id
1 'polypeptide(L)'
;MAVVYGALMVLALIGMIICSKKQKTNPAMQPVAFVLFIVVVIGAIMLLREMNVFGGNDSLLSNELKFYTSQGNEVGKFLAKENGGKKVLFVADPGFETSDNIKSLVDAFKKGYGSENVVVDTIALPDDQKDAPMPLYMIMKAKDFDALLEKHADCQVVVTSIGLPGDVNKMKFWRMAADKRPALFLLGLPSGRIDGLADQIKKGVVAGVVVSNPQAKYDVPAPSDPAEAFAIRYILVDKSNVDANAASLNN
;
A
#
# COMPACT_ATOMS: atom_id res chain seq x y z
N MET A 1 16.25 -10.05 -23.45
CA MET A 1 15.88 -9.92 -24.87
C MET A 1 16.51 -8.67 -25.51
N ALA A 2 16.90 -7.68 -24.70
CA ALA A 2 17.54 -6.44 -25.16
C ALA A 2 18.77 -6.60 -26.07
N VAL A 3 19.65 -7.57 -25.78
CA VAL A 3 20.82 -7.86 -26.64
C VAL A 3 20.42 -8.33 -28.04
N VAL A 4 19.30 -9.07 -28.14
CA VAL A 4 18.77 -9.56 -29.42
C VAL A 4 18.19 -8.41 -30.23
N TYR A 5 17.42 -7.51 -29.60
CA TYR A 5 16.89 -6.32 -30.26
C TYR A 5 18.00 -5.36 -30.70
N GLY A 6 19.02 -5.16 -29.86
CA GLY A 6 20.20 -4.37 -30.20
C GLY A 6 20.95 -4.93 -31.42
N ALA A 7 21.23 -6.23 -31.43
CA ALA A 7 21.89 -6.89 -32.56
C ALA A 7 21.06 -6.80 -33.86
N LEU A 8 19.74 -7.00 -33.78
CA LEU A 8 18.82 -6.92 -34.91
C LEU A 8 18.78 -5.50 -35.51
N MET A 9 18.75 -4.46 -34.68
CA MET A 9 18.80 -3.07 -35.14
C MET A 9 20.13 -2.71 -35.80
N VAL A 10 21.26 -3.17 -35.24
CA VAL A 10 22.58 -2.94 -35.83
C VAL A 10 22.69 -3.59 -37.21
N LEU A 11 22.22 -4.82 -37.36
CA LEU A 11 22.19 -5.51 -38.66
C LEU A 11 21.29 -4.80 -39.68
N ALA A 12 20.11 -4.33 -39.26
CA ALA A 12 19.22 -3.57 -40.12
C ALA A 12 19.83 -2.21 -40.54
N LEU A 13 20.55 -1.53 -39.64
CA LEU A 13 21.27 -0.30 -39.93
C LEU A 13 22.39 -0.51 -40.96
N ILE A 14 23.20 -1.57 -40.79
CA ILE A 14 24.23 -1.95 -41.76
C ILE A 14 23.60 -2.25 -43.12
N GLY A 15 22.47 -2.97 -43.14
CA GLY A 15 21.69 -3.22 -44.35
C GLY A 15 21.23 -1.93 -45.04
N MET A 16 20.75 -0.94 -44.29
CA MET A 16 20.34 0.37 -44.84
C MET A 16 21.51 1.13 -45.46
N ILE A 17 22.69 1.12 -44.83
CA ILE A 17 23.89 1.78 -45.37
C ILE A 17 24.30 1.14 -46.71
N ILE A 18 24.22 -0.19 -46.80
CA ILE A 18 24.51 -0.92 -48.05
C ILE A 18 23.45 -0.61 -49.12
N CYS A 19 22.17 -0.57 -48.75
CA CYS A 19 21.09 -0.22 -49.67
C CYS A 19 21.24 1.22 -50.20
N SER A 20 21.59 2.18 -49.34
CA SER A 20 21.81 3.58 -49.71
C SER A 20 22.94 3.73 -50.75
N LYS A 21 24.02 2.95 -50.62
CA LYS A 21 25.10 2.93 -51.62
C LYS A 21 24.63 2.35 -52.96
N LYS A 22 23.83 1.26 -52.93
CA LYS A 22 23.28 0.60 -54.13
C LYS A 22 22.11 1.36 -54.78
N GLN A 23 21.43 2.23 -54.05
CA GLN A 23 20.29 2.99 -54.56
C GLN A 23 20.69 3.95 -55.70
N LYS A 24 21.96 4.37 -55.72
CA LYS A 24 22.53 5.20 -56.80
C LYS A 24 22.58 4.48 -58.16
N THR A 25 22.55 3.14 -58.16
CA THR A 25 22.64 2.31 -59.37
C THR A 25 21.41 1.43 -59.59
N ASN A 26 20.62 1.15 -58.56
CA ASN A 26 19.38 0.39 -58.65
C ASN A 26 18.27 1.03 -57.79
N PRO A 27 17.29 1.73 -58.41
CA PRO A 27 16.16 2.35 -57.72
C PRO A 27 15.29 1.38 -56.90
N ALA A 28 15.28 0.09 -57.25
CA ALA A 28 14.50 -0.93 -56.55
C ALA A 28 15.00 -1.25 -55.12
N MET A 29 16.13 -0.66 -54.69
CA MET A 29 16.64 -0.80 -53.32
C MET A 29 15.97 0.15 -52.32
N GLN A 30 15.22 1.16 -52.79
CA GLN A 30 14.54 2.14 -51.94
C GLN A 30 13.45 1.53 -51.03
N PRO A 31 12.56 0.63 -51.52
CA PRO A 31 11.58 -0.04 -50.66
C PRO A 31 12.23 -0.96 -49.62
N VAL A 32 13.36 -1.59 -49.96
CA VAL A 32 14.10 -2.48 -49.05
C VAL A 32 14.69 -1.68 -47.88
N ALA A 33 15.27 -0.51 -48.16
CA ALA A 33 15.76 0.38 -47.12
C ALA A 33 14.63 0.86 -46.19
N PHE A 34 13.44 1.11 -46.73
CA PHE A 34 12.26 1.50 -45.96
C PHE A 34 11.78 0.37 -45.02
N VAL A 35 11.78 -0.88 -45.48
CA VAL A 35 11.45 -2.03 -44.62
C VAL A 35 12.46 -2.18 -43.49
N LEU A 36 13.75 -2.05 -43.77
CA LEU A 36 14.80 -2.10 -42.74
C LEU A 36 14.67 -0.96 -41.73
N PHE A 37 14.23 0.23 -42.16
CA PHE A 37 13.92 1.34 -41.27
C PHE A 37 12.77 1.00 -40.32
N ILE A 38 11.68 0.40 -40.81
CA ILE A 38 10.56 -0.07 -39.97
C ILE A 38 11.04 -1.07 -38.92
N VAL A 39 11.92 -2.01 -39.30
CA VAL A 39 12.49 -2.99 -38.38
C VAL A 39 13.29 -2.30 -37.26
N VAL A 40 14.05 -1.26 -37.58
CA VAL A 40 14.77 -0.46 -36.58
C VAL A 40 13.81 0.27 -35.65
N VAL A 41 12.75 0.90 -36.19
CA VAL A 41 11.76 1.62 -35.38
C VAL A 41 11.03 0.68 -34.42
N ILE A 42 10.57 -0.48 -34.89
CA ILE A 42 9.89 -1.49 -34.04
C ILE A 42 10.87 -2.04 -33.00
N GLY A 43 12.09 -2.39 -33.40
CA GLY A 43 13.13 -2.86 -32.49
C GLY A 43 13.46 -1.84 -31.40
N ALA A 44 13.53 -0.56 -31.75
CA ALA A 44 13.75 0.53 -30.81
C ALA A 44 12.58 0.67 -29.84
N ILE A 45 11.34 0.64 -30.32
CA ILE A 45 10.14 0.69 -29.46
C ILE A 45 10.09 -0.51 -28.49
N MET A 46 10.41 -1.72 -28.97
CA MET A 46 10.43 -2.92 -28.12
C MET A 46 11.55 -2.88 -27.09
N LEU A 47 12.74 -2.42 -27.47
CA LEU A 47 13.87 -2.24 -26.56
C LEU A 47 13.58 -1.17 -25.51
N LEU A 48 13.00 -0.04 -25.91
CA LEU A 48 12.56 1.01 -24.98
C LEU A 48 11.44 0.53 -24.04
N ARG A 49 10.56 -0.38 -24.48
CA ARG A 49 9.58 -1.06 -23.61
C ARG A 49 10.25 -2.04 -22.63
N GLU A 50 11.21 -2.85 -23.07
CA GLU A 50 11.92 -3.80 -22.21
C GLU A 50 12.80 -3.08 -21.18
N MET A 51 13.42 -1.96 -21.58
CA MET A 51 14.18 -1.09 -20.69
C MET A 51 13.30 -0.20 -19.80
N ASN A 52 11.98 -0.34 -19.88
CA ASN A 52 11.00 0.43 -19.12
C ASN A 52 11.19 1.97 -19.23
N VAL A 53 11.74 2.44 -20.35
CA VAL A 53 12.04 3.87 -20.60
C VAL A 53 10.75 4.66 -20.82
N PHE A 54 9.71 3.99 -21.33
CA PHE A 54 8.35 4.52 -21.37
C PHE A 54 7.55 4.24 -20.09
N GLY A 55 8.24 3.86 -19.00
CA GLY A 55 7.63 3.52 -17.71
C GLY A 55 6.58 4.56 -17.32
N GLY A 56 5.32 4.16 -17.45
CA GLY A 56 4.22 4.93 -16.93
C GLY A 56 4.32 4.94 -15.42
N ASN A 57 4.04 6.09 -14.80
CA ASN A 57 3.83 6.22 -13.36
C ASN A 57 2.94 5.08 -12.79
N ASP A 58 2.05 4.52 -13.61
CA ASP A 58 1.19 3.37 -13.31
C ASP A 58 1.93 2.09 -12.87
N SER A 59 3.14 1.81 -13.39
CA SER A 59 3.87 0.58 -13.05
C SER A 59 4.52 0.66 -11.66
N LEU A 60 5.05 1.82 -11.29
CA LEU A 60 5.57 2.07 -9.94
C LEU A 60 4.43 2.22 -8.94
N LEU A 61 3.39 2.99 -9.28
CA LEU A 61 2.24 3.18 -8.41
C LEU A 61 1.50 1.87 -8.14
N SER A 62 1.30 1.03 -9.15
CA SER A 62 0.70 -0.30 -8.95
C SER A 62 1.59 -1.23 -8.13
N ASN A 63 2.92 -1.11 -8.26
CA ASN A 63 3.87 -1.85 -7.43
C ASN A 63 3.78 -1.43 -5.96
N GLU A 64 3.78 -0.12 -5.70
CA GLU A 64 3.60 0.45 -4.36
C GLU A 64 2.24 0.08 -3.77
N LEU A 65 1.18 0.07 -4.59
CA LEU A 65 -0.16 -0.32 -4.17
C LEU A 65 -0.20 -1.80 -3.71
N LYS A 66 0.51 -2.71 -4.38
CA LYS A 66 0.60 -4.12 -3.92
C LYS A 66 1.22 -4.24 -2.53
N PHE A 67 2.30 -3.52 -2.26
CA PHE A 67 2.86 -3.45 -0.91
C PHE A 67 1.90 -2.79 0.08
N TYR A 68 1.22 -1.70 -0.32
CA TYR A 68 0.28 -1.03 0.56
C TYR A 68 -0.90 -1.94 0.96
N THR A 69 -1.53 -2.57 -0.03
CA THR A 69 -2.69 -3.47 0.14
C THR A 69 -2.34 -4.79 0.83
N SER A 70 -1.09 -5.26 0.77
CA SER A 70 -0.68 -6.48 1.48
C SER A 70 -0.85 -6.36 3.00
N GLN A 71 -0.73 -5.15 3.56
CA GLN A 71 -1.05 -4.88 4.96
C GLN A 71 -2.50 -5.23 5.28
N GLY A 72 -3.44 -4.78 4.43
CA GLY A 72 -4.86 -5.10 4.59
C GLY A 72 -5.07 -6.61 4.62
N ASN A 73 -4.53 -7.33 3.64
CA ASN A 73 -4.69 -8.78 3.54
C ASN A 73 -4.15 -9.55 4.76
N GLU A 74 -2.92 -9.27 5.19
CA GLU A 74 -2.32 -9.99 6.31
C GLU A 74 -2.95 -9.62 7.66
N VAL A 75 -3.32 -8.36 7.86
CA VAL A 75 -4.06 -7.93 9.06
C VAL A 75 -5.47 -8.52 9.08
N GLY A 76 -6.14 -8.59 7.93
CA GLY A 76 -7.42 -9.27 7.78
C GLY A 76 -7.31 -10.75 8.19
N LYS A 77 -6.33 -11.48 7.66
CA LYS A 77 -6.08 -12.89 8.03
C LYS A 77 -5.76 -13.07 9.51
N PHE A 78 -4.99 -12.15 10.09
CA PHE A 78 -4.68 -12.16 11.52
C PHE A 78 -5.96 -11.98 12.36
N LEU A 79 -6.75 -10.95 12.07
CA LEU A 79 -7.99 -10.67 12.79
C LEU A 79 -9.09 -11.70 12.51
N ALA A 80 -9.08 -12.40 11.38
CA ALA A 80 -9.99 -13.52 11.13
C ALA A 80 -9.78 -14.66 12.15
N LYS A 81 -8.53 -14.91 12.55
CA LYS A 81 -8.18 -15.95 13.53
C LYS A 81 -8.56 -15.55 14.95
N GLU A 82 -8.30 -14.29 15.32
CA GLU A 82 -8.53 -13.78 16.68
C GLU A 82 -9.97 -13.32 16.93
N ASN A 83 -10.63 -12.80 15.90
CA ASN A 83 -11.88 -12.05 15.98
C ASN A 83 -12.89 -12.41 14.87
N GLY A 84 -12.71 -13.54 14.18
CA GLY A 84 -13.56 -13.93 13.05
C GLY A 84 -15.06 -13.83 13.32
N GLY A 85 -15.81 -13.34 12.32
CA GLY A 85 -17.26 -13.16 12.37
C GLY A 85 -17.74 -11.91 13.12
N LYS A 86 -16.87 -11.24 13.88
CA LYS A 86 -17.21 -9.97 14.55
C LYS A 86 -17.36 -8.82 13.56
N LYS A 87 -18.16 -7.83 13.92
CA LYS A 87 -18.31 -6.60 13.12
C LYS A 87 -17.08 -5.70 13.29
N VAL A 88 -16.51 -5.26 12.18
CA VAL A 88 -15.30 -4.43 12.13
C VAL A 88 -15.66 -3.01 11.74
N LEU A 89 -15.13 -2.03 12.45
CA LEU A 89 -15.00 -0.64 12.01
C LEU A 89 -13.60 -0.45 11.42
N PHE A 90 -13.51 -0.12 10.14
CA PHE A 90 -12.29 0.29 9.48
C PHE A 90 -12.27 1.83 9.39
N VAL A 91 -11.37 2.45 10.13
CA VAL A 91 -11.22 3.91 10.19
C VAL A 91 -10.21 4.36 9.14
N ALA A 92 -10.68 5.13 8.17
CA ALA A 92 -9.89 5.64 7.05
C ALA A 92 -9.84 7.18 7.01
N ASP A 93 -8.94 7.73 6.19
CA ASP A 93 -8.87 9.18 5.95
C ASP A 93 -10.13 9.70 5.24
N PRO A 94 -10.48 11.00 5.40
CA PRO A 94 -11.61 11.59 4.71
C PRO A 94 -11.43 11.51 3.19
N GLY A 95 -12.54 11.36 2.46
CA GLY A 95 -12.51 11.18 1.01
C GLY A 95 -12.12 9.77 0.55
N PHE A 96 -12.05 8.80 1.47
CA PHE A 96 -11.79 7.39 1.16
C PHE A 96 -12.74 6.83 0.10
N GLU A 97 -13.97 7.35 0.01
CA GLU A 97 -14.99 6.95 -0.96
C GLU A 97 -14.55 7.18 -2.41
N THR A 98 -13.59 8.08 -2.63
CA THR A 98 -13.02 8.40 -3.94
C THR A 98 -11.58 7.92 -4.12
N SER A 99 -10.94 7.40 -3.07
CA SER A 99 -9.54 6.96 -3.09
C SER A 99 -9.40 5.49 -3.45
N ASP A 100 -8.87 5.19 -4.64
CA ASP A 100 -8.62 3.82 -5.09
C ASP A 100 -7.62 3.08 -4.20
N ASN A 101 -6.66 3.81 -3.60
CA ASN A 101 -5.69 3.23 -2.67
C ASN A 101 -6.38 2.72 -1.40
N ILE A 102 -7.25 3.53 -0.79
CA ILE A 102 -7.97 3.13 0.42
C ILE A 102 -8.97 2.02 0.11
N LYS A 103 -9.72 2.12 -0.99
CA LYS A 103 -10.61 1.04 -1.44
C LYS A 103 -9.87 -0.28 -1.59
N SER A 104 -8.73 -0.26 -2.30
CA SER A 104 -7.92 -1.46 -2.50
C SER A 104 -7.38 -2.02 -1.18
N LEU A 105 -7.01 -1.17 -0.23
CA LEU A 105 -6.58 -1.62 1.11
C LEU A 105 -7.72 -2.28 1.88
N VAL A 106 -8.89 -1.65 1.90
CA VAL A 106 -10.09 -2.16 2.58
C VAL A 106 -10.55 -3.47 1.93
N ASP A 107 -10.55 -3.56 0.61
CA ASP A 107 -10.94 -4.77 -0.12
C ASP A 107 -9.96 -5.92 0.17
N ALA A 108 -8.65 -5.64 0.20
CA ALA A 108 -7.65 -6.60 0.62
C ALA A 108 -7.87 -7.04 2.08
N PHE A 109 -8.21 -6.10 2.97
CA PHE A 109 -8.58 -6.40 4.36
C PHE A 109 -9.80 -7.31 4.45
N LYS A 110 -10.92 -6.96 3.80
CA LYS A 110 -12.14 -7.77 3.76
C LYS A 110 -11.87 -9.18 3.25
N LYS A 111 -11.08 -9.31 2.18
CA LYS A 111 -10.67 -10.60 1.62
C LYS A 111 -9.86 -11.43 2.63
N GLY A 112 -8.89 -10.81 3.31
CA GLY A 112 -8.11 -11.48 4.36
C GLY A 112 -8.96 -11.86 5.57
N TYR A 113 -9.90 -10.99 5.95
CA TYR A 113 -10.80 -11.19 7.08
C TYR A 113 -11.88 -12.26 6.80
N GLY A 114 -12.23 -12.45 5.53
CA GLY A 114 -13.20 -13.46 5.09
C GLY A 114 -14.65 -13.09 5.39
N SER A 115 -14.95 -11.81 5.60
CA SER A 115 -16.29 -11.31 5.92
C SER A 115 -16.52 -9.91 5.36
N GLU A 116 -17.72 -9.67 4.86
CA GLU A 116 -18.20 -8.34 4.46
C GLU A 116 -18.73 -7.51 5.64
N ASN A 117 -18.68 -8.03 6.87
CA ASN A 117 -19.11 -7.31 8.07
C ASN A 117 -18.08 -6.26 8.53
N VAL A 118 -17.64 -5.44 7.57
CA VAL A 118 -16.64 -4.37 7.71
C VAL A 118 -17.30 -3.07 7.28
N VAL A 119 -17.50 -2.18 8.24
CA VAL A 119 -17.98 -0.81 8.01
C VAL A 119 -16.77 0.09 7.88
N VAL A 120 -16.72 0.90 6.83
CA VAL A 120 -15.68 1.94 6.67
C VAL A 120 -16.28 3.28 7.03
N ASP A 121 -15.60 4.03 7.89
CA ASP A 121 -15.98 5.38 8.25
C ASP A 121 -14.73 6.23 8.57
N THR A 122 -14.93 7.52 8.75
CA THR A 122 -13.86 8.48 9.06
C THR A 122 -14.26 9.38 10.23
N ILE A 123 -13.30 10.15 10.73
CA ILE A 123 -13.55 11.14 11.78
C ILE A 123 -14.14 12.40 11.14
N ALA A 124 -15.32 12.80 11.60
CA ALA A 124 -15.92 14.08 11.24
C ALA A 124 -15.18 15.20 11.98
N LEU A 125 -14.61 16.13 11.22
CA LEU A 125 -13.97 17.33 11.75
C LEU A 125 -14.83 18.57 11.48
N PRO A 126 -14.65 19.67 12.25
CA PRO A 126 -15.27 20.95 11.93
C PRO A 126 -14.87 21.44 10.52
N ASP A 127 -15.81 22.04 9.79
CA ASP A 127 -15.81 22.31 8.33
C ASP A 127 -14.73 23.26 7.75
N ASP A 128 -13.64 23.56 8.47
CA ASP A 128 -12.68 24.61 8.09
C ASP A 128 -11.48 24.15 7.23
N GLN A 129 -11.45 22.90 6.76
CA GLN A 129 -10.26 22.31 6.11
C GLN A 129 -10.21 22.43 4.58
N LYS A 130 -10.95 23.37 3.99
CA LYS A 130 -11.18 23.39 2.53
C LYS A 130 -9.95 23.72 1.68
N ASP A 131 -8.96 24.42 2.25
CA ASP A 131 -7.83 24.96 1.46
C ASP A 131 -6.51 24.19 1.66
N ALA A 132 -6.36 23.42 2.75
CA ALA A 132 -5.24 22.50 2.98
C ALA A 132 -5.60 21.48 4.08
N PRO A 133 -6.09 20.28 3.72
CA PRO A 133 -6.45 19.27 4.71
C PRO A 133 -5.18 18.79 5.42
N MET A 134 -5.08 19.08 6.72
CA MET A 134 -4.04 18.48 7.56
C MET A 134 -4.36 17.01 7.78
N PRO A 135 -3.36 16.11 7.85
CA PRO A 135 -3.61 14.71 8.15
C PRO A 135 -4.39 14.55 9.46
N LEU A 136 -5.40 13.67 9.50
CA LEU A 136 -6.30 13.52 10.65
C LEU A 136 -5.54 13.36 11.97
N TYR A 137 -4.45 12.59 11.97
CA TYR A 137 -3.65 12.35 13.18
C TYR A 137 -3.05 13.62 13.81
N MET A 138 -2.88 14.71 13.05
CA MET A 138 -2.35 15.97 13.56
C MET A 138 -3.41 16.81 14.29
N ILE A 139 -4.67 16.63 13.94
CA ILE A 139 -5.77 17.56 14.27
C ILE A 139 -6.86 16.91 15.12
N MET A 140 -7.12 15.62 14.89
CA MET A 140 -8.12 14.87 15.64
C MET A 140 -7.77 14.82 17.12
N LYS A 141 -8.79 14.95 17.96
CA LYS A 141 -8.68 14.81 19.41
C LYS A 141 -9.30 13.51 19.88
N ALA A 142 -8.95 13.11 21.09
CA ALA A 142 -9.54 11.95 21.77
C ALA A 142 -11.06 11.93 21.69
N LYS A 143 -11.72 13.08 21.89
CA LYS A 143 -13.18 13.20 21.82
C LYS A 143 -13.76 12.86 20.44
N ASP A 144 -13.02 13.13 19.37
CA ASP A 144 -13.50 12.93 17.98
C ASP A 144 -13.39 11.45 17.63
N PHE A 145 -12.29 10.80 18.04
CA PHE A 145 -12.15 9.35 17.93
C PHE A 145 -13.19 8.61 18.80
N ASP A 146 -13.38 9.03 20.05
CA ASP A 146 -14.39 8.44 20.93
C ASP A 146 -15.81 8.60 20.37
N ALA A 147 -16.14 9.76 19.78
CA ALA A 147 -17.43 9.97 19.13
C ALA A 147 -17.67 9.02 17.95
N LEU A 148 -16.62 8.73 17.16
CA LEU A 148 -16.68 7.73 16.10
C LEU A 148 -16.93 6.32 16.67
N LEU A 149 -16.25 5.95 17.75
CA LEU A 149 -16.48 4.66 18.41
C LEU A 149 -17.90 4.56 19.00
N GLU A 150 -18.43 5.63 19.56
CA GLU A 150 -19.80 5.69 20.09
C GLU A 150 -20.84 5.54 18.96
N LYS A 151 -20.61 6.15 17.80
CA LYS A 151 -21.45 6.00 16.59
C LYS A 151 -21.51 4.54 16.11
N HIS A 152 -20.41 3.80 16.26
CA HIS A 152 -20.26 2.40 15.85
C HIS A 152 -20.09 1.45 17.04
N ALA A 153 -20.83 1.68 18.12
CA ALA A 153 -20.72 0.90 19.34
C ALA A 153 -21.07 -0.60 19.18
N ASP A 154 -21.67 -0.99 18.06
CA ASP A 154 -21.94 -2.38 17.70
C ASP A 154 -20.74 -3.10 17.05
N CYS A 155 -19.70 -2.36 16.65
CA CYS A 155 -18.45 -2.91 16.16
C CYS A 155 -17.59 -3.40 17.32
N GLN A 156 -17.05 -4.62 17.18
CA GLN A 156 -16.26 -5.28 18.23
C GLN A 156 -14.76 -5.28 17.90
N VAL A 157 -14.41 -4.83 16.70
CA VAL A 157 -13.03 -4.67 16.23
C VAL A 157 -12.94 -3.31 15.56
N VAL A 158 -11.87 -2.58 15.85
CA VAL A 158 -11.55 -1.30 15.23
C VAL A 158 -10.17 -1.44 14.59
N VAL A 159 -10.09 -1.18 13.29
CA VAL A 159 -8.84 -1.13 12.53
C VAL A 159 -8.67 0.31 12.07
N THR A 160 -7.57 0.98 12.44
CA THR A 160 -7.33 2.37 12.03
C THR A 160 -6.09 2.47 11.15
N SER A 161 -6.25 3.05 9.95
CA SER A 161 -5.14 3.44 9.07
C SER A 161 -4.68 4.89 9.30
N ILE A 162 -5.46 5.66 10.07
CA ILE A 162 -5.19 7.07 10.35
C ILE A 162 -4.43 7.28 11.66
N GLY A 163 -4.08 6.20 12.37
CA GLY A 163 -3.44 6.24 13.67
C GLY A 163 -4.37 6.65 14.81
N LEU A 164 -3.78 7.15 15.89
CA LEU A 164 -4.48 7.62 17.11
C LEU A 164 -4.24 9.12 17.34
N PRO A 165 -5.18 9.81 18.02
CA PRO A 165 -5.09 11.25 18.28
C PRO A 165 -3.85 11.61 19.10
N GLY A 166 -3.31 12.82 18.91
CA GLY A 166 -2.14 13.27 19.66
C GLY A 166 -2.34 13.32 21.19
N ASP A 167 -3.58 13.45 21.65
CA ASP A 167 -3.95 13.33 23.07
C ASP A 167 -4.55 11.95 23.41
N VAL A 168 -4.03 10.89 22.79
CA VAL A 168 -4.45 9.48 22.92
C VAL A 168 -4.78 9.06 24.35
N ASN A 169 -3.99 9.49 25.35
CA ASN A 169 -4.20 9.17 26.76
C ASN A 169 -5.54 9.67 27.36
N LYS A 170 -6.23 10.58 26.66
CA LYS A 170 -7.54 11.12 27.07
C LYS A 170 -8.72 10.34 26.51
N MET A 171 -8.51 9.39 25.60
CA MET A 171 -9.60 8.61 25.00
C MET A 171 -10.35 7.80 26.07
N LYS A 172 -11.68 7.81 25.98
CA LYS A 172 -12.57 6.95 26.77
C LYS A 172 -12.27 5.49 26.53
N PHE A 173 -11.83 5.12 25.32
CA PHE A 173 -11.40 3.77 24.94
C PHE A 173 -10.56 3.06 26.03
N TRP A 174 -9.53 3.73 26.55
CA TRP A 174 -8.60 3.15 27.55
C TRP A 174 -9.27 2.82 28.88
N ARG A 175 -10.42 3.43 29.16
CA ARG A 175 -11.18 3.31 30.41
C ARG A 175 -12.43 2.43 30.25
N MET A 176 -12.75 1.98 29.04
CA MET A 176 -13.89 1.08 28.80
C MET A 176 -13.71 -0.24 29.54
N ALA A 177 -14.80 -0.81 30.05
CA ALA A 177 -14.77 -2.17 30.60
C ALA A 177 -14.33 -3.18 29.52
N ALA A 178 -13.56 -4.21 29.90
CA ALA A 178 -12.93 -5.12 28.95
C ALA A 178 -13.93 -5.89 28.06
N ASP A 179 -15.12 -6.19 28.59
CA ASP A 179 -16.22 -6.84 27.89
C ASP A 179 -16.92 -5.95 26.85
N LYS A 180 -16.79 -4.62 26.99
CA LYS A 180 -17.39 -3.61 26.11
C LYS A 180 -16.37 -2.97 25.16
N ARG A 181 -15.08 -3.18 25.39
CA ARG A 181 -14.02 -2.53 24.62
C ARG A 181 -13.79 -3.30 23.31
N PRO A 182 -13.88 -2.65 22.14
CA PRO A 182 -13.52 -3.32 20.90
C PRO A 182 -12.02 -3.61 20.85
N ALA A 183 -11.61 -4.66 20.15
CA ALA A 183 -10.21 -4.90 19.87
C ALA A 183 -9.68 -3.79 18.94
N LEU A 184 -8.56 -3.15 19.31
CA LEU A 184 -7.95 -2.08 18.49
C LEU A 184 -6.75 -2.62 17.71
N PHE A 185 -6.70 -2.39 16.42
CA PHE A 185 -5.56 -2.71 15.57
C PHE A 185 -5.09 -1.46 14.82
N LEU A 186 -3.76 -1.24 14.77
CA LEU A 186 -3.15 -0.08 14.13
C LEU A 186 -2.48 -0.49 12.81
N LEU A 187 -2.98 0.02 11.69
CA LEU A 187 -2.33 -0.13 10.38
C LEU A 187 -1.29 0.98 10.22
N GLY A 188 -0.10 0.74 10.77
CA GLY A 188 0.96 1.75 10.82
C GLY A 188 0.87 2.67 12.05
N LEU A 189 1.85 3.57 12.13
CA LEU A 189 1.95 4.60 13.15
C LEU A 189 2.10 5.98 12.48
N PRO A 190 1.11 6.46 11.71
CA PRO A 190 1.21 7.75 11.01
C PRO A 190 1.31 8.94 11.98
N SER A 191 0.78 8.83 13.22
CA SER A 191 1.01 9.82 14.29
C SER A 191 2.39 9.72 14.95
N GLY A 192 3.22 8.76 14.55
CA GLY A 192 4.49 8.44 15.20
C GLY A 192 4.31 7.60 16.46
N ARG A 193 5.32 7.64 17.33
CA ARG A 193 5.42 6.85 18.56
C ARG A 193 4.21 7.07 19.49
N ILE A 194 3.67 5.97 20.00
CA ILE A 194 2.63 5.97 21.04
C ILE A 194 3.24 5.41 22.33
N ASP A 195 3.31 6.25 23.37
CA ASP A 195 3.85 5.85 24.66
C ASP A 195 3.05 4.70 25.30
N GLY A 196 3.77 3.67 25.75
CA GLY A 196 3.16 2.49 26.38
C GLY A 196 2.45 1.53 25.41
N LEU A 197 2.57 1.72 24.10
CA LEU A 197 1.92 0.85 23.11
C LEU A 197 2.30 -0.63 23.29
N ALA A 198 3.58 -0.93 23.51
CA ALA A 198 4.06 -2.29 23.75
C ALA A 198 3.32 -2.95 24.93
N ASP A 199 3.10 -2.22 26.02
CA ASP A 199 2.37 -2.72 27.18
C ASP A 199 0.89 -2.94 26.90
N GLN A 200 0.27 -2.07 26.09
CA GLN A 200 -1.13 -2.26 25.67
C GLN A 200 -1.29 -3.49 24.77
N ILE A 201 -0.31 -3.78 23.91
CA ILE A 201 -0.27 -5.00 23.11
C ILE A 201 -0.14 -6.23 24.00
N LYS A 202 0.79 -6.23 24.96
CA LYS A 202 0.97 -7.33 25.93
C LYS A 202 -0.30 -7.64 26.72
N LYS A 203 -1.03 -6.58 27.12
CA LYS A 203 -2.30 -6.68 27.85
C LYS A 203 -3.47 -7.11 26.97
N GLY A 204 -3.30 -7.17 25.64
CA GLY A 204 -4.36 -7.49 24.69
C GLY A 204 -5.40 -6.37 24.52
N VAL A 205 -5.07 -5.15 24.97
CA VAL A 205 -5.92 -3.97 24.74
C VAL A 205 -5.81 -3.51 23.29
N VAL A 206 -4.60 -3.55 22.74
CA VAL A 206 -4.32 -3.39 21.32
C VAL A 206 -4.00 -4.78 20.78
N ALA A 207 -4.73 -5.23 19.78
CA ALA A 207 -4.54 -6.55 19.16
C ALA A 207 -3.19 -6.64 18.45
N GLY A 208 -2.77 -5.54 17.81
CA GLY A 208 -1.47 -5.44 17.17
C GLY A 208 -1.30 -4.16 16.39
N VAL A 209 -0.13 -4.03 15.77
CA VAL A 209 0.27 -2.91 14.92
C VAL A 209 1.13 -3.41 13.77
N VAL A 210 0.95 -2.83 12.58
CA VAL A 210 1.89 -3.00 11.48
C VAL A 210 2.99 -1.95 11.59
N VAL A 211 4.25 -2.38 11.54
CA VAL A 211 5.42 -1.49 11.48
C VAL A 211 6.30 -1.85 10.29
N SER A 212 7.17 -0.93 9.87
CA SER A 212 8.16 -1.23 8.84
C SER A 212 9.14 -2.30 9.31
N ASN A 213 9.45 -3.22 8.40
CA ASN A 213 10.51 -4.19 8.62
C ASN A 213 11.86 -3.44 8.63
N PRO A 214 12.72 -3.59 9.65
CA PRO A 214 14.04 -2.94 9.67
C PRO A 214 14.96 -3.39 8.51
N GLN A 215 14.65 -4.52 7.87
CA GLN A 215 15.31 -5.01 6.65
C GLN A 215 14.49 -4.72 5.38
N ALA A 216 13.57 -3.76 5.43
CA ALA A 216 12.69 -3.44 4.31
C ALA A 216 13.46 -3.07 3.05
N LYS A 217 12.94 -3.55 1.92
CA LYS A 217 13.44 -3.19 0.58
C LYS A 217 12.37 -2.39 -0.15
N TYR A 218 12.70 -1.18 -0.55
CA TYR A 218 11.79 -0.28 -1.26
C TYR A 218 11.99 -0.37 -2.78
N ASP A 219 13.23 -0.53 -3.24
CA ASP A 219 13.58 -0.61 -4.68
C ASP A 219 13.45 -2.03 -5.25
N VAL A 220 12.34 -2.72 -4.96
CA VAL A 220 12.07 -4.08 -5.45
C VAL A 220 10.63 -4.22 -5.98
N PRO A 221 10.41 -5.07 -7.00
CA PRO A 221 9.07 -5.39 -7.44
C PRO A 221 8.31 -6.17 -6.34
N ALA A 222 7.05 -5.81 -6.13
CA ALA A 222 6.14 -6.50 -5.25
C ALA A 222 5.83 -7.89 -5.81
N PRO A 223 6.02 -8.95 -5.02
CA PRO A 223 5.53 -10.29 -5.34
C PRO A 223 4.02 -10.29 -5.61
N SER A 224 3.57 -11.30 -6.35
CA SER A 224 2.13 -11.51 -6.58
C SER A 224 1.41 -12.04 -5.34
N ASP A 225 2.12 -12.76 -4.47
CA ASP A 225 1.57 -13.20 -3.18
C ASP A 225 1.59 -12.04 -2.17
N PRO A 226 0.43 -11.62 -1.63
CA PRO A 226 0.38 -10.59 -0.59
C PRO A 226 1.21 -10.93 0.65
N ALA A 227 1.32 -12.19 1.05
CA ALA A 227 2.09 -12.55 2.24
C ALA A 227 3.60 -12.30 2.05
N GLU A 228 4.13 -12.68 0.88
CA GLU A 228 5.51 -12.37 0.50
C GLU A 228 5.74 -10.87 0.38
N ALA A 229 4.82 -10.14 -0.26
CA ALA A 229 4.91 -8.68 -0.38
C ALA A 229 4.91 -8.00 0.99
N PHE A 230 4.06 -8.45 1.92
CA PHE A 230 4.01 -7.95 3.28
C PHE A 230 5.34 -8.16 4.01
N ALA A 231 5.87 -9.39 4.02
CA ALA A 231 7.08 -9.74 4.73
C ALA A 231 8.33 -8.97 4.28
N ILE A 232 8.36 -8.51 3.03
CA ILE A 232 9.46 -7.69 2.50
C ILE A 232 9.52 -6.33 3.21
N ARG A 233 8.39 -5.69 3.50
CA ARG A 233 8.36 -4.29 3.96
C ARG A 233 7.82 -4.10 5.37
N TYR A 234 7.12 -5.08 5.91
CA TYR A 234 6.35 -4.92 7.13
C TYR A 234 6.51 -6.08 8.09
N ILE A 235 6.22 -5.79 9.35
CA ILE A 235 6.09 -6.75 10.44
C ILE A 235 4.75 -6.46 11.12
N LEU A 236 3.95 -7.51 11.33
CA LEU A 236 2.80 -7.45 12.23
C LEU A 236 3.30 -7.74 13.64
N VAL A 237 3.19 -6.75 14.52
CA VAL A 237 3.58 -6.85 15.92
C VAL A 237 2.34 -7.09 16.77
N ASP A 238 2.32 -8.20 17.50
CA ASP A 238 1.24 -8.63 18.37
C ASP A 238 1.78 -9.13 19.72
N LYS A 239 0.91 -9.67 20.56
CA LYS A 239 1.28 -10.18 21.89
C LYS A 239 2.39 -11.25 21.85
N SER A 240 2.49 -12.04 20.79
CA SER A 240 3.45 -13.14 20.68
C SER A 240 4.88 -12.67 20.38
N ASN A 241 5.04 -11.49 19.77
CA ASN A 241 6.33 -11.02 19.27
C ASN A 241 6.70 -9.58 19.69
N VAL A 242 5.85 -8.90 20.47
CA VAL A 242 6.06 -7.50 20.89
C VAL A 242 7.36 -7.28 21.64
N ASP A 243 7.82 -8.22 22.46
CA ASP A 243 9.10 -8.09 23.17
C ASP A 243 10.29 -8.09 22.21
N ALA A 244 10.27 -8.94 21.18
CA ALA A 244 11.31 -9.00 20.17
C ALA A 244 11.31 -7.78 19.24
N ASN A 245 10.16 -7.10 19.10
CA ASN A 245 9.97 -5.98 18.17
C ASN A 245 9.75 -4.64 18.87
N ALA A 246 10.01 -4.54 20.18
CA ALA A 246 9.76 -3.33 20.95
C ALA A 246 10.51 -2.09 20.40
N ALA A 247 11.70 -2.29 19.82
CA ALA A 247 12.45 -1.20 19.19
C ALA A 247 11.70 -0.60 17.98
N SER A 248 11.03 -1.42 17.18
CA SER A 248 10.27 -0.99 16.01
C SER A 248 9.01 -0.17 16.35
N LEU A 249 8.57 -0.18 17.61
CA LEU A 249 7.44 0.62 18.11
C LEU A 249 7.85 2.03 18.56
N ASN A 250 9.15 2.30 18.67
CA ASN A 250 9.71 3.54 19.18
C ASN A 250 10.36 4.43 18.10
N ASN A 251 10.41 3.93 16.86
CA ASN A 251 10.94 4.62 15.68
C ASN A 251 9.81 5.27 14.90
#